data_AF-A0AAD9VHK7-F1
#
_entry.id   AF-A0AAD9VHK7-F1
#
_cell.length_a   1.000
_cell.length_b   1.000
_cell.length_c   1.000
_cell.angle_alpha   90.00
_cell.angle_beta   90.00
_cell.angle_gamma   90.00
#
_symmetry.space_group_name_H-M   'P 1'
#
loop_
_entity.id
_entity.type
_entity.pdbx_description
1 polymer ?
#
loop_
_entity_poly.entity_id
_entity_poly.type
_entity_poly.pdbx_seq_one_letter_code
_entity_poly.pdbx_strand_id
1 'polypeptide(L)'
;MADGPAGFHFDELNKIRVLEPEISQQTQELKEECKEFVGKIGEFQKIVGGFIGMVDGLAKEVEREKMKVKIFVLPKFVDAISLAIGSRNLLKSIAKQREAQQQQLRALIAEKKTQLERFRVQHEALQKVENEQNEFIEQFILQK
;
A
#
# COMPACT_ATOMS: atom_id res chain seq x y z
N MET A 1 -25.96 -33.62 79.60
CA MET A 1 -27.06 -34.49 80.02
C MET A 1 -27.98 -34.65 78.82
N ALA A 2 -28.09 -35.87 78.31
CA ALA A 2 -29.01 -36.25 77.25
C ALA A 2 -30.13 -37.08 77.88
N ASP A 3 -31.39 -36.70 77.67
CA ASP A 3 -32.57 -37.58 77.74
C ASP A 3 -33.80 -36.82 77.19
N GLY A 4 -34.18 -37.01 75.93
CA GLY A 4 -35.45 -37.67 75.59
C GLY A 4 -36.31 -36.83 74.62
N PRO A 5 -37.25 -37.41 73.87
CA PRO A 5 -37.51 -37.12 72.45
C PRO A 5 -38.57 -36.04 72.22
N ALA A 6 -38.18 -34.88 71.71
CA ALA A 6 -39.05 -34.03 70.92
C ALA A 6 -38.16 -33.02 70.21
N GLY A 7 -38.14 -33.03 68.87
CA GLY A 7 -37.34 -32.11 68.05
C GLY A 7 -37.90 -30.69 68.14
N PHE A 8 -37.81 -30.09 69.32
CA PHE A 8 -38.33 -28.79 69.66
C PHE A 8 -37.34 -28.04 70.59
N HIS A 9 -36.75 -26.97 70.08
CA HIS A 9 -35.83 -26.04 70.69
C HIS A 9 -36.59 -24.75 71.10
N PHE A 10 -36.14 -24.01 72.11
CA PHE A 10 -36.72 -22.72 72.48
C PHE A 10 -35.87 -21.58 71.91
N ASP A 11 -36.50 -20.55 71.34
CA ASP A 11 -35.81 -19.33 70.89
C ASP A 11 -35.70 -18.25 71.98
N GLU A 12 -34.98 -17.16 71.69
CA GLU A 12 -34.77 -16.01 72.59
C GLU A 12 -36.07 -15.30 73.03
N LEU A 13 -37.21 -15.65 72.41
CA LEU A 13 -38.55 -15.14 72.73
C LEU A 13 -39.45 -16.22 73.37
N ASN A 14 -38.86 -17.32 73.87
CA ASN A 14 -39.52 -18.47 74.49
C ASN A 14 -40.55 -19.18 73.58
N LYS A 15 -40.37 -19.12 72.25
CA LYS A 15 -41.21 -19.86 71.31
C LYS A 15 -40.60 -21.21 71.00
N ILE A 16 -41.46 -22.23 70.96
CA ILE A 16 -41.09 -23.60 70.61
C ILE A 16 -40.82 -23.68 69.10
N ARG A 17 -39.64 -24.17 68.70
CA ARG A 17 -39.15 -24.27 67.32
C ARG A 17 -38.64 -25.67 67.02
N VAL A 18 -38.88 -26.19 65.83
CA VAL A 18 -38.43 -27.54 65.46
C VAL A 18 -36.91 -27.63 65.17
N LEU A 19 -36.29 -26.49 64.86
CA LEU A 19 -34.89 -26.37 64.47
C LEU A 19 -34.11 -25.54 65.51
N GLU A 20 -32.87 -25.92 65.78
CA GLU A 20 -31.97 -25.17 66.66
C GLU A 20 -31.77 -23.73 66.15
N PRO A 21 -31.95 -22.69 66.99
CA PRO A 21 -31.91 -21.29 66.54
C PRO A 21 -30.62 -20.90 65.80
N GLU A 22 -29.47 -21.39 66.26
CA GLU A 22 -28.17 -21.13 65.65
C GLU A 22 -28.05 -21.76 64.25
N ILE A 23 -28.48 -23.02 64.10
CA ILE A 23 -28.53 -23.71 62.80
C ILE A 23 -29.53 -23.01 61.86
N SER A 24 -30.67 -22.55 62.38
CA SER A 24 -31.66 -21.78 61.62
C SER A 24 -31.10 -20.46 61.11
N GLN A 25 -30.30 -19.76 61.92
CA GLN A 25 -29.69 -18.50 61.56
C GLN A 25 -28.58 -18.68 60.54
N GLN A 26 -27.67 -19.63 60.76
CA GLN A 26 -26.60 -19.96 59.80
C GLN A 26 -27.17 -20.41 58.44
N THR A 27 -28.26 -21.18 58.45
CA THR A 27 -28.94 -21.59 57.21
C THR A 27 -29.56 -20.40 56.48
N GLN A 28 -30.08 -19.41 57.22
CA GLN A 28 -30.67 -18.21 56.65
C GLN A 28 -29.59 -17.25 56.10
N GLU A 29 -28.47 -17.09 56.79
CA GLU A 29 -27.30 -16.33 56.33
C GLU A 29 -26.72 -16.96 55.06
N LEU A 30 -26.50 -18.28 55.06
CA LEU A 30 -26.04 -19.01 53.89
C LEU A 30 -27.00 -18.85 52.70
N LYS A 31 -28.31 -18.82 52.95
CA LYS A 31 -29.33 -18.61 51.91
C LYS A 31 -29.25 -17.21 51.30
N GLU A 32 -29.06 -16.17 52.12
CA GLU A 32 -28.88 -14.80 51.63
C GLU A 32 -27.55 -14.66 50.85
N GLU A 33 -26.44 -15.21 51.36
CA GLU A 33 -25.16 -15.20 50.65
C GLU A 33 -25.25 -15.93 49.30
N CYS A 34 -25.90 -17.09 49.25
CA CYS A 34 -26.16 -17.80 48.00
C CYS A 34 -26.94 -16.93 47.01
N LYS A 35 -27.92 -16.17 47.51
CA LYS A 35 -28.77 -15.29 46.69
C LYS A 35 -27.97 -14.10 46.14
N GLU A 36 -27.12 -13.49 46.95
CA GLU A 36 -26.18 -12.45 46.50
C GLU A 36 -25.19 -12.99 45.48
N PHE A 37 -24.64 -14.19 45.70
CA PHE A 37 -23.69 -14.82 44.79
C PHE A 37 -24.33 -15.05 43.43
N VAL A 38 -25.55 -15.58 43.39
CA VAL A 38 -26.32 -15.72 42.13
C VAL A 38 -26.56 -14.37 41.46
N GLY A 39 -26.84 -13.31 42.24
CA GLY A 39 -26.95 -11.95 41.73
C GLY A 39 -25.67 -11.45 41.05
N LYS A 40 -24.53 -11.57 41.74
CA LYS A 40 -23.19 -11.20 41.23
C LYS A 40 -22.81 -11.97 39.98
N ILE A 41 -23.14 -13.27 39.90
CA ILE A 41 -22.94 -14.08 38.70
C ILE A 41 -23.81 -13.58 37.54
N GLY A 42 -25.06 -13.19 37.79
CA GLY A 42 -25.93 -12.60 36.79
C GLY A 42 -25.39 -11.27 36.23
N GLU A 43 -24.83 -10.41 37.08
CA GLU A 43 -24.17 -9.17 36.65
C GLU A 43 -22.90 -9.45 35.84
N PHE A 44 -22.07 -10.39 36.30
CA PHE A 44 -20.87 -10.80 35.58
C PHE A 44 -21.20 -11.33 34.18
N GLN A 45 -22.23 -12.16 34.04
CA GLN A 45 -22.71 -12.65 32.75
C GLN A 45 -23.13 -11.51 31.81
N LYS A 46 -23.80 -10.47 32.33
CA LYS A 46 -24.16 -9.28 31.54
C LYS A 46 -22.92 -8.53 31.05
N ILE A 47 -21.93 -8.33 31.91
CA ILE A 47 -20.67 -7.65 31.56
C ILE A 47 -19.92 -8.44 30.49
N VAL A 48 -19.78 -9.76 30.67
CA VAL A 48 -19.11 -10.64 29.69
C VAL A 48 -19.86 -10.64 28.35
N GLY A 49 -21.20 -10.69 28.37
CA GLY A 49 -22.01 -10.58 27.15
C GLY A 49 -21.80 -9.25 26.42
N GLY A 50 -21.75 -8.14 27.16
CA GLY A 50 -21.43 -6.83 26.60
C GLY A 50 -20.01 -6.76 26.02
N PHE A 51 -19.03 -7.34 26.72
CA PHE A 51 -17.65 -7.41 26.27
C PHE A 51 -17.50 -8.22 24.98
N ILE A 52 -18.14 -9.39 24.89
CA ILE A 52 -18.17 -10.21 23.67
C ILE A 52 -18.74 -9.39 22.50
N GLY A 53 -19.85 -8.68 22.72
CA GLY A 53 -20.45 -7.83 21.69
C GLY A 53 -19.52 -6.70 21.21
N MET A 54 -18.77 -6.08 22.13
CA MET A 54 -17.78 -5.06 21.77
C MET A 54 -16.62 -5.64 20.96
N VAL A 55 -16.10 -6.81 21.35
CA VAL A 55 -15.03 -7.51 20.63
C VAL A 55 -15.48 -7.89 19.21
N ASP A 56 -16.69 -8.42 19.06
CA ASP A 56 -17.27 -8.74 17.74
C ASP A 56 -17.47 -7.49 16.87
N GLY A 57 -17.91 -6.38 17.48
CA GLY A 57 -18.04 -5.09 16.81
C GLY A 57 -16.69 -4.59 16.28
N LEU A 58 -15.66 -4.65 17.13
CA LEU A 58 -14.30 -4.26 16.77
C LEU A 58 -13.73 -5.17 15.66
N ALA A 59 -13.95 -6.49 15.74
CA ALA A 59 -13.52 -7.43 14.70
C ALA A 59 -14.15 -7.10 13.34
N LYS A 60 -15.45 -6.79 13.30
CA LYS A 60 -16.15 -6.38 12.07
C LYS A 60 -15.61 -5.06 11.52
N GLU A 61 -15.29 -4.11 12.39
CA GLU A 61 -14.72 -2.82 11.98
C GLU A 61 -13.32 -2.98 11.39
N VAL A 62 -12.47 -3.80 12.01
CA VAL A 62 -11.14 -4.14 11.49
C VAL A 62 -11.24 -4.78 10.11
N GLU A 63 -12.15 -5.74 9.92
CA GLU A 63 -12.33 -6.38 8.60
C GLU A 63 -12.88 -5.41 7.54
N ARG A 64 -13.78 -4.49 7.92
CA ARG A 64 -14.26 -3.44 7.03
C ARG A 64 -13.13 -2.51 6.57
N GLU A 65 -12.25 -2.09 7.48
CA GLU A 65 -11.11 -1.24 7.12
C GLU A 65 -10.09 -1.99 6.26
N LYS A 66 -9.80 -3.26 6.57
CA LYS A 66 -8.98 -4.12 5.70
C LYS A 66 -9.56 -4.21 4.29
N MET A 67 -10.87 -4.41 4.15
CA MET A 67 -11.54 -4.43 2.85
C MET A 67 -11.41 -3.08 2.13
N LYS A 68 -11.60 -1.95 2.82
CA LYS A 68 -11.42 -0.62 2.22
C LYS A 68 -10.01 -0.42 1.67
N VAL A 69 -8.99 -0.78 2.45
CA VAL A 69 -7.59 -0.70 2.01
C VAL A 69 -7.39 -1.57 0.78
N LYS A 70 -7.88 -2.81 0.79
CA LYS A 70 -7.71 -3.76 -0.31
C LYS A 70 -8.43 -3.33 -1.60
N ILE A 71 -9.64 -2.79 -1.49
CA ILE A 71 -10.49 -2.44 -2.64
C ILE A 71 -10.21 -1.05 -3.18
N PHE A 72 -9.87 -0.08 -2.33
CA PHE A 72 -9.76 1.32 -2.76
C PHE A 72 -8.34 1.88 -2.67
N VAL A 73 -7.54 1.50 -1.67
CA VAL A 73 -6.23 2.11 -1.44
C VAL A 73 -5.14 1.41 -2.26
N LEU A 74 -5.09 0.07 -2.21
CA LEU A 74 -4.09 -0.70 -2.95
C LEU A 74 -4.17 -0.49 -4.47
N PRO A 75 -5.34 -0.51 -5.12
CA PRO A 75 -5.41 -0.30 -6.58
C PRO A 75 -4.89 1.08 -7.00
N LYS A 76 -5.25 2.14 -6.25
CA LYS A 76 -4.75 3.50 -6.53
C LYS A 76 -3.22 3.59 -6.44
N PHE A 77 -2.62 2.89 -5.47
CA PHE A 77 -1.17 2.84 -5.32
C PHE A 77 -0.51 2.09 -6.48
N VAL A 78 -1.08 0.94 -6.87
CA VAL A 78 -0.59 0.13 -7.99
C VAL A 78 -0.69 0.90 -9.32
N ASP A 79 -1.80 1.59 -9.57
CA ASP A 79 -2.00 2.40 -10.77
C ASP A 79 -0.99 3.55 -10.86
N ALA A 80 -0.75 4.24 -9.74
CA ALA A 80 0.23 5.33 -9.67
C ALA A 80 1.67 4.82 -9.95
N ILE A 81 2.05 3.67 -9.40
CA ILE A 81 3.35 3.04 -9.67
C ILE A 81 3.46 2.63 -11.14
N SER A 82 2.42 1.98 -11.68
CA SER A 82 2.42 1.50 -13.06
C SER A 82 2.56 2.66 -14.04
N LEU A 83 1.84 3.77 -13.80
CA LEU A 83 1.94 4.98 -14.60
C LEU A 83 3.33 5.61 -14.52
N ALA A 84 3.91 5.72 -13.31
CA ALA A 84 5.25 6.27 -13.13
C ALA A 84 6.33 5.44 -13.86
N ILE A 85 6.25 4.11 -13.79
CA ILE A 85 7.15 3.20 -14.51
C ILE A 85 6.97 3.36 -16.02
N GLY A 86 5.71 3.39 -16.50
CA GLY A 86 5.38 3.58 -17.91
C GLY A 86 5.95 4.88 -18.48
N SER A 87 5.70 6.02 -17.80
CA SER A 87 6.23 7.33 -18.19
C SER A 87 7.76 7.35 -18.18
N ARG A 88 8.40 6.75 -17.17
CA ARG A 88 9.87 6.68 -17.08
C ARG A 88 10.46 5.89 -18.24
N ASN A 89 9.86 4.75 -18.59
CA ASN A 89 10.32 3.91 -19.70
C ASN A 89 10.15 4.63 -21.04
N LEU A 90 9.03 5.33 -21.24
CA LEU A 90 8.80 6.14 -22.43
C LEU A 90 9.86 7.25 -22.57
N LEU A 91 10.14 8.00 -21.51
CA LEU A 91 11.17 9.04 -21.52
C LEU A 91 12.56 8.48 -21.85
N LYS A 92 12.91 7.33 -21.28
CA LYS A 92 14.19 6.64 -21.57
C LYS A 92 14.28 6.23 -23.03
N SER A 93 13.19 5.72 -23.61
CA SER A 93 13.13 5.35 -25.03
C SER A 93 13.30 6.57 -25.93
N ILE A 94 12.58 7.66 -25.65
CA ILE A 94 12.67 8.92 -26.40
C ILE A 94 14.09 9.49 -26.35
N ALA A 95 14.73 9.50 -25.18
CA ALA A 95 16.11 9.96 -25.03
C ALA A 95 17.08 9.14 -25.91
N LYS A 96 16.95 7.81 -25.89
CA LYS A 96 17.76 6.91 -26.72
C LYS A 96 17.54 7.13 -28.22
N GLN A 97 16.28 7.30 -28.63
CA GLN A 97 15.94 7.58 -30.02
C GLN A 97 16.53 8.93 -30.48
N ARG A 98 16.43 9.97 -29.64
CA ARG A 98 16.98 11.29 -29.93
C ARG A 98 18.51 11.25 -30.09
N GLU A 99 19.19 10.53 -29.20
CA GLU A 99 20.65 10.35 -29.29
C GLU A 99 21.05 9.64 -30.58
N ALA A 100 20.37 8.55 -30.93
CA ALA A 100 20.62 7.82 -32.17
C ALA A 100 20.39 8.69 -33.41
N GLN A 101 19.28 9.45 -33.46
CA GLN A 101 19.00 10.40 -34.53
C GLN A 101 20.08 11.49 -34.63
N GLN A 102 20.55 12.01 -33.50
CA GLN A 102 21.61 13.01 -33.48
C GLN A 102 22.94 12.45 -34.03
N GLN A 103 23.29 11.21 -33.67
CA GLN A 103 24.47 10.54 -34.20
C GLN A 103 24.36 10.31 -35.72
N GLN A 104 23.20 9.85 -36.20
CA GLN A 104 22.94 9.67 -37.63
C GLN A 104 23.07 10.99 -38.41
N LEU A 105 22.48 12.08 -37.91
CA LEU A 105 22.59 13.40 -38.54
C LEU A 105 24.03 13.90 -38.57
N ARG A 106 24.80 13.71 -37.48
CA ARG A 106 26.23 14.08 -37.45
C ARG A 106 27.04 13.31 -38.47
N ALA A 107 26.79 12.01 -38.63
CA ALA A 107 27.45 11.18 -39.63
C ALA A 107 27.12 11.66 -41.06
N LEU A 108 25.86 11.97 -41.34
CA LEU A 108 25.43 12.48 -42.64
C LEU A 108 26.07 13.85 -42.95
N ILE A 109 26.14 14.75 -41.97
CA ILE A 109 26.82 16.05 -42.13
C ILE A 109 28.31 15.83 -42.47
N ALA A 110 28.99 14.92 -41.78
CA ALA A 110 30.39 14.60 -42.05
C ALA A 110 30.57 14.05 -43.49
N GLU A 111 29.69 13.13 -43.91
CA GLU A 111 29.71 12.59 -45.27
C GLU A 111 29.51 13.70 -46.32
N LYS A 112 28.53 14.59 -46.13
CA LYS A 112 28.28 15.70 -47.06
C LYS A 112 29.41 16.71 -47.12
N LYS A 113 30.06 17.00 -45.99
CA LYS A 113 31.27 17.85 -45.96
C LYS A 113 32.40 17.24 -46.78
N THR A 114 32.64 15.93 -46.64
CA THR A 114 33.65 15.23 -47.43
C THR A 114 33.32 15.26 -48.93
N GLN A 115 32.05 15.04 -49.30
CA GLN A 115 31.60 15.14 -50.69
C GLN A 115 31.79 16.54 -51.26
N LEU A 116 31.46 17.59 -50.48
CA LEU A 116 31.64 18.98 -50.88
C LEU A 116 33.12 19.30 -51.12
N GLU A 117 34.01 18.90 -50.22
CA GLU A 117 35.45 19.16 -50.38
C GLU A 117 36.01 18.46 -51.63
N ARG A 118 35.57 17.22 -51.90
CA ARG A 118 35.92 16.52 -53.13
C ARG A 118 35.49 17.31 -54.38
N PHE A 119 34.24 17.79 -54.41
CA PHE A 119 33.74 18.55 -55.55
C PHE A 119 34.44 19.89 -55.71
N ARG A 120 34.78 20.57 -54.61
CA ARG A 120 35.56 21.80 -54.61
C ARG A 120 36.93 21.59 -55.27
N VAL A 121 37.66 20.54 -54.88
CA VAL A 121 38.97 20.20 -55.48
C VAL A 121 38.83 19.85 -56.97
N GLN A 122 37.79 19.09 -57.35
CA GLN A 122 37.54 18.76 -58.76
C GLN A 122 37.22 20.00 -59.60
N HIS A 123 36.42 20.92 -59.07
CA HIS A 123 36.10 22.17 -59.74
C HIS A 123 37.35 23.02 -59.96
N GLU A 124 38.18 23.18 -58.93
CA GLU A 124 39.44 23.95 -59.02
C GLU A 124 40.39 23.35 -60.08
N ALA A 125 40.49 22.03 -60.15
CA ALA A 125 41.29 21.34 -61.17
C ALA A 125 40.76 21.58 -62.59
N LEU A 126 39.44 21.49 -62.80
CA LEU A 126 38.82 21.74 -64.11
C LEU A 126 38.96 23.20 -64.54
N GLN A 127 38.79 24.15 -63.62
CA GLN A 127 38.96 25.57 -63.90
C GLN A 127 40.40 25.90 -64.31
N LYS A 128 41.39 25.23 -63.73
CA LYS A 128 42.79 25.35 -64.16
C LYS A 128 42.98 24.85 -65.59
N VAL A 129 42.44 23.68 -65.93
CA VAL A 129 42.53 23.12 -67.29
C VAL A 129 41.81 24.00 -68.31
N GLU A 130 40.63 24.55 -67.96
CA GLU A 130 39.90 25.49 -68.81
C GLU A 130 40.73 26.74 -69.10
N ASN A 131 41.36 27.33 -68.08
CA ASN A 131 42.24 28.49 -68.27
C ASN A 131 43.43 28.16 -69.18
N GLU A 132 44.10 27.02 -68.96
CA GLU A 132 45.21 26.56 -69.81
C GLU A 132 44.77 26.37 -71.27
N GLN A 133 43.56 25.84 -71.50
CA GLN A 133 42.99 25.68 -72.84
C GLN A 133 42.66 27.04 -73.49
N ASN A 134 42.09 27.97 -72.75
CA ASN A 134 41.80 29.31 -73.25
C ASN A 134 43.07 30.07 -73.64
N GLU A 135 44.11 30.02 -72.80
CA GLU A 135 45.43 30.60 -73.11
C GLU A 135 46.03 29.99 -74.38
N PHE A 136 45.92 28.67 -74.57
CA PHE A 136 46.37 28.00 -75.79
C PHE A 136 45.61 28.48 -77.03
N ILE A 137 44.29 28.62 -76.93
CA ILE A 137 43.45 29.12 -78.03
C ILE A 137 43.83 30.57 -78.38
N GLU A 138 43.99 31.44 -77.38
CA GLU A 138 44.39 32.84 -77.59
C GLU A 138 45.74 32.94 -78.32
N GLN A 139 46.74 32.15 -77.89
CA GLN A 139 48.03 32.07 -78.56
C GLN A 139 47.91 31.60 -80.01
N PHE A 140 47.05 30.60 -80.27
CA PHE A 140 46.84 30.07 -81.62
C PHE A 140 46.13 31.08 -82.55
N ILE A 141 45.19 31.87 -82.01
CA ILE A 141 44.51 32.94 -82.76
C ILE A 141 45.47 34.09 -83.09
N LEU A 142 46.35 34.47 -82.17
CA LEU A 142 47.33 35.56 -82.36
C LEU A 142 48.47 35.22 -83.33
N GLN A 143 48.70 33.93 -83.61
CA GLN A 143 49.75 33.47 -84.54
C GLN A 143 49.28 33.31 -85.99
N LYS A 144 48.02 33.61 -86.30
CA LYS A 144 47.50 33.72 -87.68
C LYS A 144 47.30 35.17 -88.09
#